data_AF-A0A8J8KYT5-F1
#
_entry.id   AF-A0A8J8KYT5-F1
#
_cell.length_a   1.000
_cell.length_b   1.000
_cell.length_c   1.000
_cell.angle_alpha   90.00
_cell.angle_beta   90.00
_cell.angle_gamma   90.00
#
_symmetry.space_group_name_H-M   'P 1'
#
loop_
_entity.id
_entity.type
_entity.pdbx_description
1 polymer ?
#
loop_
_entity_poly.entity_id
_entity_poly.type
_entity_poly.pdbx_seq_one_letter_code
_entity_poly.pdbx_strand_id
1 'polypeptide(L)'
;MEWIALKHALLSHLPVATGLLLPLALFASQRPGRGIRPWWTVARYLGWAGLLGTLCAFVSGFATGRFLALIPPHRLLPVLPHGSEPAALLFRHALWGLGSLVVGIGATWAMNRPRKDHESLGVLALFLGLVWSAALLVVGEGGYRLAHDHVRTVSVVAPAAPVASPAPKADLDPEARLPIRALDYASLEAIHPEPVKSPAHGGRWIRVWVSPEAAAAYRAGQPLPQGALVVLSSTEDRWGRPGVEAGPIHALEMKASGPTLTFYWARVPMERRPDFGGESRVYWRGQDAHLEACRTCHAGGIADPAQRSRWRAKRVVAAE
;
A
#
# COMPACT_ATOMS: atom_id res chain seq x y z
N MET A 1 15.39 0.52 3.46
CA MET A 1 15.51 1.96 3.10
C MET A 1 14.29 2.50 2.32
N GLU A 2 13.45 1.68 1.69
CA GLU A 2 12.14 2.11 1.15
C GLU A 2 11.18 2.67 2.21
N TRP A 3 11.41 2.34 3.49
CA TRP A 3 10.71 2.89 4.66
C TRP A 3 10.58 4.41 4.66
N ILE A 4 11.60 5.16 4.21
CA ILE A 4 11.57 6.64 4.22
C ILE A 4 10.66 7.18 3.10
N ALA A 5 10.68 6.55 1.92
CA ALA A 5 9.83 6.92 0.79
C ALA A 5 8.35 6.55 1.03
N LEU A 6 8.09 5.39 1.64
CA LEU A 6 6.74 4.97 2.04
C LEU A 6 6.19 5.85 3.17
N LYS A 7 7.05 6.26 4.10
CA LYS A 7 6.70 7.22 5.15
C LYS A 7 6.47 8.62 4.62
N HIS A 8 7.15 9.05 3.55
CA HIS A 8 6.90 10.37 2.98
C HIS A 8 5.43 10.52 2.53
N ALA A 9 4.88 9.52 1.84
CA ALA A 9 3.46 9.50 1.48
C ALA A 9 2.55 9.56 2.72
N LEU A 10 2.81 8.74 3.74
CA LEU A 10 2.05 8.77 5.00
C LEU A 10 2.15 10.11 5.74
N LEU A 11 3.37 10.68 5.81
CA LEU A 11 3.66 11.94 6.48
C LEU A 11 3.11 13.15 5.73
N SER A 12 2.85 13.02 4.42
CA SER A 12 2.23 14.06 3.60
C SER A 12 0.71 14.17 3.80
N HIS A 13 0.04 13.14 4.34
CA HIS A 13 -1.41 13.20 4.57
C HIS A 13 -1.80 14.12 5.73
N LEU A 14 -0.99 14.18 6.78
CA LEU A 14 -1.23 15.06 7.92
C LEU A 14 -1.26 16.55 7.54
N PRO A 15 -0.27 17.11 6.82
CA PRO A 15 -0.32 18.50 6.38
C PRO A 15 -1.47 18.76 5.42
N VAL A 16 -1.82 17.83 4.52
CA VAL A 16 -2.97 18.00 3.61
C VAL A 16 -4.29 18.05 4.40
N ALA A 17 -4.51 17.11 5.33
CA ALA A 17 -5.74 17.09 6.13
C ALA A 17 -5.88 18.35 7.00
N THR A 18 -4.80 18.77 7.66
CA THR A 18 -4.80 19.99 8.47
C THR A 18 -4.96 21.25 7.61
N GLY A 19 -4.34 21.32 6.43
CA GLY A 19 -4.47 22.41 5.48
C GLY A 19 -5.89 22.56 4.91
N LEU A 20 -6.65 21.47 4.77
CA LEU A 20 -8.06 21.51 4.35
C LEU A 20 -9.01 21.92 5.48
N LEU A 21 -8.75 21.45 6.70
CA LEU A 21 -9.59 21.74 7.86
C LEU A 21 -9.35 23.14 8.45
N LEU A 22 -8.15 23.68 8.28
CA LEU A 22 -7.73 24.95 8.87
C LEU A 22 -8.58 26.15 8.37
N PRO A 23 -8.82 26.36 7.06
CA PRO A 23 -9.69 27.43 6.58
C PRO A 23 -11.11 27.34 7.13
N LEU A 24 -11.65 26.12 7.28
CA LEU A 24 -12.98 25.90 7.86
C LEU A 24 -13.03 26.30 9.33
N ALA A 25 -12.01 25.93 10.11
CA ALA A 25 -11.90 26.33 11.51
C ALA A 25 -11.74 27.86 11.66
N LEU A 26 -10.94 28.49 10.79
CA LEU A 26 -10.73 29.95 10.77
C LEU A 26 -11.99 30.71 10.34
N PHE A 27 -12.78 30.15 9.42
CA PHE A 27 -14.07 30.71 9.03
C PHE A 27 -15.08 30.60 10.18
N ALA A 28 -15.15 29.42 10.82
CA ALA A 28 -16.00 29.19 11.98
C ALA A 28 -15.63 30.11 13.18
N SER A 29 -14.34 30.45 13.33
CA SER A 29 -13.88 31.36 14.38
C SER A 29 -14.25 32.83 14.12
N GLN A 30 -14.70 33.19 12.91
CA GLN A 30 -15.21 34.55 12.63
C GLN A 30 -16.63 34.78 13.18
N ARG A 31 -17.33 33.73 13.64
CA ARG A 31 -18.71 33.85 14.13
C ARG A 31 -18.75 34.57 15.48
N PRO A 32 -19.47 35.72 15.60
CA PRO A 32 -19.59 36.44 16.86
C PRO A 32 -20.17 35.57 17.98
N GLY A 33 -19.68 35.76 19.21
CA GLY A 33 -20.19 35.08 20.41
C GLY A 33 -19.43 33.79 20.77
N ARG A 34 -20.14 32.72 21.14
CA ARG A 34 -19.58 31.49 21.73
C ARG A 34 -18.66 30.68 20.78
N GLY A 35 -18.67 30.97 19.48
CA GLY A 35 -17.86 30.27 18.48
C GLY A 35 -16.38 30.67 18.42
N ILE A 36 -16.03 31.89 18.87
CA ILE A 36 -14.68 32.43 18.64
C ILE A 36 -13.61 31.60 19.37
N ARG A 37 -13.74 31.43 20.69
CA ARG A 37 -12.72 30.75 21.52
C ARG A 37 -12.46 29.28 21.16
N PRO A 38 -13.48 28.40 21.04
CA PRO A 38 -13.23 26.99 20.74
C PRO A 38 -12.64 26.79 19.34
N TRP A 39 -13.18 27.48 18.33
CA TRP A 39 -12.69 27.35 16.95
C TRP A 39 -11.33 27.99 16.75
N TRP A 40 -10.99 29.05 17.48
CA TRP A 40 -9.65 29.64 17.45
C TRP A 40 -8.59 28.70 18.04
N THR A 41 -8.90 28.02 19.15
CA THR A 41 -8.01 27.01 19.72
C THR A 41 -7.81 25.83 18.75
N VAL A 42 -8.89 25.37 18.11
CA VAL A 42 -8.81 24.34 17.06
C VAL A 42 -7.95 24.81 15.90
N ALA A 43 -8.10 26.05 15.43
CA ALA A 43 -7.28 26.60 14.35
C ALA A 43 -5.79 26.65 14.73
N ARG A 44 -5.44 27.02 15.97
CA ARG A 44 -4.05 26.99 16.46
C ARG A 44 -3.50 25.57 16.51
N TYR A 45 -4.30 24.61 16.97
CA TYR A 45 -3.89 23.20 16.99
C TYR A 45 -3.66 22.65 15.58
N LEU A 46 -4.60 22.89 14.66
CA LEU A 46 -4.49 22.51 13.25
C LEU A 46 -3.29 23.20 12.58
N GLY A 47 -3.05 24.48 12.88
CA GLY A 47 -1.89 25.23 12.39
C GLY A 47 -0.57 24.58 12.82
N TRP A 48 -0.40 24.30 14.12
CA TRP A 48 0.81 23.63 14.62
C TRP A 48 0.97 22.21 14.10
N ALA A 49 -0.10 21.42 14.10
CA ALA A 49 -0.08 20.05 13.58
C ALA A 49 0.26 20.02 12.08
N GLY A 50 -0.31 20.94 11.30
CA GLY A 50 -0.02 21.07 9.87
C GLY A 50 1.39 21.56 9.59
N LEU A 51 1.91 22.48 10.40
CA LEU A 51 3.27 22.98 10.26
C LEU A 51 4.30 21.88 10.55
N LEU A 52 4.10 21.14 11.64
CA LEU A 52 4.96 20.00 11.99
C LEU A 52 4.87 18.89 10.94
N GLY A 53 3.66 18.60 10.46
CA GLY A 53 3.45 17.65 9.36
C GLY A 53 4.18 18.07 8.09
N THR A 54 4.10 19.35 7.72
CA THR A 54 4.77 19.92 6.53
C THR A 54 6.29 19.82 6.68
N LEU A 55 6.83 20.11 7.86
CA LEU A 55 8.26 19.97 8.15
C LEU A 55 8.72 18.51 8.03
N CYS A 56 8.00 17.57 8.63
CA CYS A 56 8.29 16.14 8.54
C CYS A 56 8.20 15.64 7.08
N ALA A 57 7.20 16.09 6.32
CA ALA A 57 7.07 15.79 4.91
C ALA A 57 8.25 16.37 4.10
N PHE A 58 8.67 17.60 4.37
CA PHE A 58 9.80 18.23 3.69
C PHE A 58 11.13 17.48 3.95
N VAL A 59 11.42 17.17 5.22
CA VAL A 59 12.64 16.43 5.60
C VAL A 59 12.65 15.03 5.00
N SER A 60 11.53 14.31 5.08
CA SER A 60 11.41 12.97 4.48
C SER A 60 11.53 13.01 2.96
N GLY A 61 10.91 13.99 2.29
CA GLY A 61 10.99 14.17 0.85
C GLY A 61 12.41 14.50 0.38
N PHE A 62 13.12 15.36 1.13
CA PHE A 62 14.53 15.65 0.87
C PHE A 62 15.43 14.42 1.03
N ALA A 63 15.24 13.64 2.10
CA ALA A 63 15.96 12.39 2.32
C ALA A 63 15.68 11.37 1.21
N THR A 64 14.42 11.23 0.78
CA THR A 64 14.05 10.38 -0.37
C THR A 64 14.68 10.86 -1.67
N GLY A 65 14.67 12.17 -1.96
CA GLY A 65 15.29 12.74 -3.15
C GLY A 65 16.81 12.52 -3.20
N ARG A 66 17.50 12.62 -2.05
CA ARG A 66 18.93 12.27 -1.91
C ARG A 66 19.18 10.78 -2.15
N PHE A 67 18.35 9.92 -1.57
CA PHE A 67 18.48 8.47 -1.70
C PHE A 67 18.29 7.99 -3.15
N LEU A 68 17.33 8.58 -3.87
CA LEU A 68 17.05 8.26 -5.27
C LEU A 68 18.02 8.95 -6.26
N ALA A 69 19.10 9.57 -5.76
CA ALA A 69 20.07 10.34 -6.55
C ALA A 69 19.46 11.49 -7.37
N LEU A 70 18.25 11.94 -7.04
CA LEU A 70 17.55 13.04 -7.70
C LEU A 70 18.05 14.41 -7.23
N ILE A 71 18.60 14.46 -6.02
CA ILE A 71 19.24 15.65 -5.44
C ILE A 71 20.73 15.33 -5.24
N PRO A 72 21.63 15.98 -5.98
CA PRO A 72 23.07 15.77 -5.81
C PRO A 72 23.51 16.06 -4.36
N PRO A 73 24.49 15.32 -3.80
CA PRO A 73 24.92 15.48 -2.41
C PRO A 73 25.46 16.89 -2.11
N HIS A 74 25.99 17.58 -3.12
CA HIS A 74 26.53 18.94 -3.04
C HIS A 74 25.49 20.06 -3.24
N ARG A 75 24.20 19.72 -3.42
CA ARG A 75 23.13 20.72 -3.61
C ARG A 75 22.04 20.58 -2.55
N LEU A 76 21.44 21.73 -2.22
CA LEU A 76 20.28 21.83 -1.33
C LEU A 76 18.96 21.77 -2.09
N LEU A 77 18.97 22.00 -3.41
CA LEU A 77 17.80 21.94 -4.28
C LEU A 77 18.09 21.00 -5.46
N PRO A 78 17.06 20.32 -5.99
CA PRO A 78 17.16 19.59 -7.25
C PRO A 78 17.64 20.52 -8.38
N VAL A 79 18.29 19.94 -9.40
CA VAL A 79 18.90 20.70 -10.50
C VAL A 79 17.82 21.51 -11.25
N LEU A 80 18.11 22.78 -11.53
CA LEU A 80 17.28 23.63 -12.38
C LEU A 80 17.12 22.96 -13.75
N PRO A 81 15.90 22.54 -14.15
CA PRO A 81 15.70 21.77 -15.36
C PRO A 81 15.85 22.64 -16.59
N HIS A 82 16.47 22.09 -17.64
CA HIS A 82 16.21 22.52 -19.02
C HIS A 82 15.25 21.49 -19.63
N GLY A 83 14.01 21.87 -19.91
CA GLY A 83 13.00 21.01 -20.56
C GLY A 83 11.91 20.42 -19.65
N SER A 84 11.03 19.60 -20.26
CA SER A 84 9.76 19.11 -19.71
C SER A 84 9.83 17.70 -19.10
N GLU A 85 10.95 17.35 -18.46
CA GLU A 85 11.21 16.02 -17.93
C GLU A 85 10.88 15.87 -16.42
N PRO A 86 10.83 14.65 -15.86
CA PRO A 86 10.50 14.39 -14.45
C PRO A 86 11.30 15.22 -13.43
N ALA A 87 12.53 15.62 -13.77
CA ALA A 87 13.34 16.55 -12.99
C ALA A 87 12.65 17.93 -12.79
N ALA A 88 11.93 18.42 -13.80
CA ALA A 88 11.16 19.66 -13.72
C ALA A 88 9.92 19.54 -12.84
N LEU A 89 9.28 18.38 -12.82
CA LEU A 89 8.19 18.10 -11.88
C LEU A 89 8.71 18.03 -10.44
N LEU A 90 9.85 17.36 -10.22
CA LEU A 90 10.47 17.28 -8.91
C LEU A 90 10.91 18.65 -8.39
N PHE A 91 11.53 19.48 -9.24
CA PHE A 91 11.93 20.83 -8.88
C PHE A 91 10.73 21.70 -8.48
N ARG A 92 9.67 21.67 -9.29
CA ARG A 92 8.41 22.38 -8.98
C ARG A 92 7.79 21.87 -7.68
N HIS A 93 7.73 20.56 -7.48
CA HIS A 93 7.20 19.97 -6.26
C HIS A 93 7.99 20.41 -5.02
N ALA A 94 9.33 20.41 -5.09
CA ALA A 94 10.19 20.88 -4.00
C ALA A 94 10.00 22.38 -3.72
N LEU A 95 9.88 23.20 -4.78
CA LEU A 95 9.66 24.65 -4.66
C LEU A 95 8.31 24.96 -4.01
N TRP A 96 7.23 24.29 -4.45
CA TRP A 96 5.91 24.41 -3.84
C TRP A 96 5.89 23.88 -2.41
N GLY A 97 6.63 22.80 -2.12
CA GLY A 97 6.81 22.27 -0.77
C GLY A 97 7.44 23.30 0.16
N LEU A 98 8.53 23.93 -0.27
CA LEU A 98 9.18 25.01 0.47
C LEU A 98 8.27 26.23 0.64
N GLY A 99 7.58 26.64 -0.44
CA GLY A 99 6.62 27.73 -0.40
C GLY A 99 5.49 27.47 0.59
N SER A 100 4.96 26.24 0.62
CA SER A 100 3.92 25.84 1.57
C SER A 100 4.42 25.92 3.03
N LEU A 101 5.69 25.56 3.29
CA LEU A 101 6.29 25.66 4.62
C LEU A 101 6.39 27.13 5.07
N VAL A 102 6.87 28.02 4.19
CA VAL A 102 6.98 29.46 4.48
C VAL A 102 5.60 30.07 4.75
N VAL A 103 4.60 29.77 3.91
CA VAL A 103 3.23 30.26 4.11
C VAL A 103 2.64 29.67 5.40
N GLY A 104 2.90 28.40 5.71
CA GLY A 104 2.46 27.76 6.95
C GLY A 104 3.04 28.38 8.21
N ILE A 105 4.32 28.78 8.18
CA ILE A 105 4.95 29.56 9.26
C ILE A 105 4.22 30.91 9.40
N GLY A 106 3.96 31.61 8.29
CA GLY A 106 3.23 32.88 8.30
C GLY A 106 1.80 32.75 8.85
N ALA A 107 1.07 31.71 8.44
CA ALA A 107 -0.29 31.43 8.91
C ALA A 107 -0.28 31.14 10.42
N THR A 108 0.63 30.26 10.88
CA THR A 108 0.77 29.90 12.29
C THR A 108 1.18 31.11 13.13
N TRP A 109 2.14 31.92 12.66
CA TRP A 109 2.51 33.18 13.30
C TRP A 109 1.30 34.12 13.40
N ALA A 110 0.55 34.30 12.31
CA ALA A 110 -0.62 35.15 12.31
C ALA A 110 -1.64 34.70 13.37
N MET A 111 -1.88 33.40 13.54
CA MET A 111 -2.79 32.87 14.58
C MET A 111 -2.26 33.01 16.01
N ASN A 112 -0.95 33.06 16.19
CA ASN A 112 -0.31 33.11 17.51
C ASN A 112 0.16 34.51 17.91
N ARG A 113 0.06 35.51 17.03
CA ARG A 113 0.44 36.89 17.36
C ARG A 113 -0.42 37.44 18.52
N PRO A 114 0.15 38.22 19.45
CA PRO A 114 -0.63 38.92 20.47
C PRO A 114 -1.57 39.92 19.78
N ARG A 115 -2.84 39.99 20.22
CA ARG A 115 -3.85 40.88 19.63
C ARG A 115 -4.70 41.52 20.71
N LYS A 116 -5.25 42.70 20.40
CA LYS A 116 -6.34 43.33 21.15
C LYS A 116 -7.68 42.82 20.60
N ASP A 117 -8.68 42.68 21.46
CA ASP A 117 -9.97 42.02 21.16
C ASP A 117 -10.79 42.64 20.00
N HIS A 118 -10.42 43.84 19.52
CA HIS A 118 -11.12 44.57 18.45
C HIS A 118 -10.45 44.51 17.07
N GLU A 119 -9.27 43.91 16.93
CA GLU A 119 -8.66 43.70 15.61
C GLU A 119 -9.32 42.53 14.89
N SER A 120 -9.63 42.69 13.59
CA SER A 120 -10.24 41.65 12.75
C SER A 120 -9.69 40.26 13.11
N LEU A 121 -10.58 39.39 13.63
CA LEU A 121 -10.25 38.14 14.31
C LEU A 121 -9.83 37.05 13.32
N GLY A 122 -8.88 37.36 12.43
CA GLY A 122 -8.24 36.36 11.60
C GLY A 122 -8.46 36.49 10.11
N VAL A 123 -8.78 37.67 9.56
CA VAL A 123 -8.79 37.86 8.10
C VAL A 123 -7.41 37.52 7.49
N LEU A 124 -6.32 38.03 8.09
CA LEU A 124 -4.97 37.67 7.68
C LEU A 124 -4.67 36.18 7.87
N ALA A 125 -5.10 35.60 9.00
CA ALA A 125 -4.89 34.18 9.29
C ALA A 125 -5.68 33.28 8.32
N LEU A 126 -6.90 33.68 7.96
CA LEU A 126 -7.78 33.02 7.01
C LEU A 126 -7.20 33.11 5.60
N PHE A 127 -6.76 34.29 5.17
CA PHE A 127 -6.09 34.47 3.89
C PHE A 127 -4.85 33.59 3.79
N LEU A 128 -3.95 33.65 4.78
CA LEU A 128 -2.74 32.81 4.80
C LEU A 128 -3.09 31.32 4.91
N GLY A 129 -4.13 30.95 5.64
CA GLY A 129 -4.63 29.58 5.73
C GLY A 129 -5.16 29.06 4.39
N LEU A 130 -5.88 29.88 3.63
CA LEU A 130 -6.35 29.55 2.27
C LEU A 130 -5.19 29.41 1.28
N VAL A 131 -4.24 30.34 1.31
CA VAL A 131 -3.02 30.27 0.47
C VAL A 131 -2.21 29.02 0.84
N TRP A 132 -2.09 28.69 2.12
CA TRP A 132 -1.40 27.49 2.57
C TRP A 132 -2.11 26.21 2.10
N SER A 133 -3.45 26.17 2.20
CA SER A 133 -4.28 25.07 1.72
C SER A 133 -4.09 24.84 0.21
N ALA A 134 -4.15 25.92 -0.58
CA ALA A 134 -3.92 25.86 -2.02
C ALA A 134 -2.50 25.36 -2.35
N ALA A 135 -1.48 25.87 -1.65
CA ALA A 135 -0.10 25.41 -1.83
C ALA A 135 0.04 23.92 -1.52
N LEU A 136 -0.54 23.43 -0.42
CA LEU A 136 -0.52 22.01 -0.05
C LEU A 136 -1.24 21.11 -1.07
N LEU A 137 -2.34 21.58 -1.67
CA LEU A 137 -3.03 20.87 -2.74
C LEU A 137 -2.15 20.76 -4.00
N VAL A 138 -1.49 21.86 -4.40
CA VAL A 138 -0.55 21.85 -5.54
C VAL A 138 0.64 20.92 -5.27
N VAL A 139 1.17 20.92 -4.05
CA VAL A 139 2.22 19.98 -3.62
C VAL A 139 1.73 18.54 -3.71
N GLY A 140 0.52 18.26 -3.20
CA GLY A 140 -0.11 16.94 -3.24
C GLY A 140 -0.32 16.43 -4.66
N GLU A 141 -0.83 17.27 -5.56
CA GLU A 141 -0.97 16.95 -6.98
C GLU A 141 0.39 16.66 -7.63
N GLY A 142 1.40 17.50 -7.38
CA GLY A 142 2.75 17.28 -7.88
C GLY A 142 3.37 15.97 -7.38
N GLY A 143 3.15 15.64 -6.11
CA GLY A 143 3.57 14.37 -5.51
C GLY A 143 2.84 13.16 -6.11
N TYR A 144 1.54 13.29 -6.36
CA TYR A 144 0.75 12.26 -7.05
C TYR A 144 1.28 11.98 -8.46
N ARG A 145 1.53 13.03 -9.26
CA ARG A 145 2.10 12.89 -10.60
C ARG A 145 3.49 12.27 -10.56
N LEU A 146 4.36 12.70 -9.64
CA LEU A 146 5.69 12.07 -9.46
C LEU A 146 5.58 10.58 -9.12
N ALA A 147 4.64 10.20 -8.25
CA ALA A 147 4.45 8.79 -7.88
C ALA A 147 3.90 7.93 -9.02
N HIS A 148 3.02 8.47 -9.88
CA HIS A 148 2.35 7.68 -10.93
C HIS A 148 3.06 7.74 -12.29
N ASP A 149 3.68 8.87 -12.64
CA ASP A 149 4.41 9.03 -13.90
C ASP A 149 5.79 8.35 -13.84
N HIS A 150 6.48 8.32 -12.69
CA HIS A 150 7.72 7.52 -12.56
C HIS A 150 7.49 6.01 -12.64
N VAL A 151 6.35 5.52 -12.17
CA VAL A 151 5.97 4.10 -12.31
C VAL A 151 5.79 3.72 -13.79
N ARG A 152 5.51 4.68 -14.69
CA ARG A 152 5.49 4.43 -16.14
C ARG A 152 6.87 4.50 -16.79
N THR A 153 7.79 5.36 -16.34
CA THR A 153 9.10 5.55 -17.00
C THR A 153 10.22 4.61 -16.53
N VAL A 154 10.12 3.97 -15.35
CA VAL A 154 11.15 3.02 -14.88
C VAL A 154 11.00 1.62 -15.53
N SER A 155 10.11 1.46 -16.52
CA SER A 155 9.92 0.19 -17.24
C SER A 155 10.97 -0.09 -18.33
N VAL A 156 11.93 0.79 -18.59
CA VAL A 156 13.01 0.51 -19.56
C VAL A 156 14.36 0.98 -19.03
N VAL A 157 15.36 0.12 -19.23
CA VAL A 157 16.79 0.23 -18.86
C VAL A 157 17.13 -0.33 -17.47
N ALA A 158 17.10 -1.66 -17.40
CA ALA A 158 17.99 -2.39 -16.50
C ALA A 158 19.45 -2.23 -16.99
N PRO A 159 20.44 -2.00 -16.10
CA PRO A 159 21.84 -2.03 -16.49
C PRO A 159 22.20 -3.47 -16.92
N ALA A 160 22.84 -3.61 -18.09
CA ALA A 160 23.29 -4.88 -18.61
C ALA A 160 24.31 -5.51 -17.64
N ALA A 161 23.88 -6.55 -16.93
CA ALA A 161 24.77 -7.43 -16.18
C ALA A 161 25.47 -8.40 -17.16
N PRO A 162 26.72 -8.79 -16.91
CA PRO A 162 27.49 -9.65 -17.80
C PRO A 162 26.84 -11.03 -17.90
N VAL A 163 26.78 -11.54 -19.14
CA VAL A 163 26.17 -12.80 -19.53
C VAL A 163 26.89 -13.96 -18.83
N ALA A 164 26.23 -14.58 -17.85
CA ALA A 164 26.56 -15.92 -17.40
C ALA A 164 25.92 -16.93 -18.36
N SER A 165 26.70 -17.93 -18.78
CA SER A 165 26.29 -18.98 -19.71
C SER A 165 24.96 -19.65 -19.31
N PRO A 166 24.08 -19.97 -20.26
CA PRO A 166 22.75 -20.46 -19.95
C PRO A 166 22.83 -21.91 -19.44
N ALA A 167 22.32 -22.12 -18.23
CA ALA A 167 21.91 -23.44 -17.77
C ALA A 167 20.78 -23.98 -18.67
N PRO A 168 20.63 -25.31 -18.81
CA PRO A 168 19.66 -25.90 -19.71
C PRO A 168 18.25 -25.47 -19.30
N LYS A 169 17.52 -24.89 -20.27
CA LYS A 169 16.14 -24.45 -20.10
C LYS A 169 15.27 -25.67 -19.78
N ALA A 170 14.81 -25.74 -18.53
CA ALA A 170 13.63 -26.53 -18.19
C ALA A 170 12.46 -26.06 -19.05
N ASP A 171 11.63 -27.00 -19.48
CA ASP A 171 10.43 -26.77 -20.29
C ASP A 171 9.71 -25.49 -19.87
N LEU A 172 9.62 -24.55 -20.80
CA LEU A 172 8.87 -23.31 -20.61
C LEU A 172 7.39 -23.68 -20.53
N ASP A 173 6.84 -23.64 -19.32
CA ASP A 173 5.40 -23.76 -19.04
C ASP A 173 4.62 -22.86 -20.05
N PRO A 174 3.80 -23.43 -20.94
CA PRO A 174 3.07 -22.68 -21.95
C PRO A 174 2.09 -21.67 -21.34
N GLU A 175 1.75 -21.81 -20.05
CA GLU A 175 0.89 -20.88 -19.31
C GLU A 175 1.67 -19.75 -18.62
N ALA A 176 3.00 -19.70 -18.71
CA ALA A 176 3.83 -18.67 -18.05
C ALA A 176 3.54 -17.23 -18.53
N ARG A 177 2.87 -17.08 -19.68
CA ARG A 177 2.44 -15.79 -20.26
C ARG A 177 0.95 -15.49 -20.08
N LEU A 178 0.17 -16.42 -19.53
CA LEU A 178 -1.27 -16.25 -19.36
C LEU A 178 -1.58 -15.54 -18.02
N PRO A 179 -2.67 -14.76 -17.93
CA PRO A 179 -3.12 -14.18 -16.67
C PRO A 179 -3.30 -15.27 -15.61
N ILE A 180 -2.83 -15.02 -14.39
CA ILE A 180 -2.95 -15.97 -13.29
C ILE A 180 -4.44 -16.16 -12.99
N ARG A 181 -4.98 -17.33 -13.35
CA ARG A 181 -6.39 -17.70 -13.13
C ARG A 181 -6.79 -17.57 -11.65
N ALA A 182 -5.83 -17.80 -10.75
CA ALA A 182 -5.99 -17.63 -9.32
C ALA A 182 -6.14 -16.17 -8.85
N LEU A 183 -6.02 -15.17 -9.72
CA LEU A 183 -6.30 -13.76 -9.36
C LEU A 183 -7.79 -13.43 -9.41
N ASP A 184 -8.58 -14.20 -10.17
CA ASP A 184 -10.04 -14.08 -10.23
C ASP A 184 -10.73 -14.98 -9.18
N TYR A 185 -10.07 -15.22 -8.05
CA TYR A 185 -10.61 -16.10 -7.00
C TYR A 185 -11.91 -15.60 -6.38
N ALA A 186 -12.30 -14.34 -6.62
CA ALA A 186 -13.57 -13.78 -6.19
C ALA A 186 -14.77 -14.38 -6.94
N SER A 187 -14.56 -15.01 -8.10
CA SER A 187 -15.61 -15.75 -8.83
C SER A 187 -15.82 -17.18 -8.31
N LEU A 188 -15.00 -17.62 -7.35
CA LEU A 188 -15.03 -18.96 -6.75
C LEU A 188 -15.85 -19.01 -5.44
N GLU A 189 -16.21 -20.22 -5.00
CA GLU A 189 -16.93 -20.43 -3.76
C GLU A 189 -15.98 -20.41 -2.56
N ALA A 190 -16.29 -19.59 -1.55
CA ALA A 190 -15.54 -19.63 -0.30
C ALA A 190 -15.91 -20.89 0.50
N ILE A 191 -14.90 -21.69 0.89
CA ILE A 191 -15.11 -22.84 1.79
C ILE A 191 -15.50 -22.39 3.20
N HIS A 192 -15.00 -21.23 3.62
CA HIS A 192 -15.27 -20.65 4.94
C HIS A 192 -16.03 -19.32 4.81
N PRO A 193 -17.02 -19.07 5.68
CA PRO A 193 -17.72 -17.79 5.70
C PRO A 193 -16.80 -16.64 6.12
N GLU A 194 -15.86 -16.90 7.03
CA GLU A 194 -14.92 -15.93 7.56
C GLU A 194 -13.46 -16.38 7.36
N PRO A 195 -12.49 -15.45 7.27
CA PRO A 195 -11.08 -15.80 7.26
C PRO A 195 -10.65 -16.50 8.55
N VAL A 196 -9.71 -17.43 8.45
CA VAL A 196 -9.20 -18.23 9.57
C VAL A 196 -7.68 -18.09 9.68
N LYS A 197 -7.14 -18.12 10.89
CA LYS A 197 -5.70 -18.01 11.10
C LYS A 197 -5.03 -19.36 10.83
N SER A 198 -4.01 -19.38 9.96
CA SER A 198 -3.32 -20.62 9.57
C SER A 198 -1.85 -20.60 9.98
N PRO A 199 -1.44 -21.42 10.98
CA PRO A 199 -0.03 -21.57 11.36
C PRO A 199 0.85 -22.06 10.21
N ALA A 200 0.33 -22.98 9.38
CA ALA A 200 1.06 -23.56 8.25
C ALA A 200 1.43 -22.52 7.16
N HIS A 201 0.71 -21.40 7.09
CA HIS A 201 0.92 -20.34 6.10
C HIS A 201 1.56 -19.08 6.72
N GLY A 202 2.46 -19.30 7.69
CA GLY A 202 3.19 -18.23 8.37
C GLY A 202 2.33 -17.45 9.38
N GLY A 203 1.29 -18.08 9.93
CA GLY A 203 0.41 -17.46 10.93
C GLY A 203 -0.54 -16.39 10.37
N ARG A 204 -0.74 -16.35 9.05
CA ARG A 204 -1.60 -15.39 8.37
C ARG A 204 -3.08 -15.73 8.48
N TRP A 205 -3.92 -14.71 8.29
CA TRP A 205 -5.36 -14.90 8.09
C TRP A 205 -5.61 -15.32 6.65
N ILE A 206 -6.19 -16.49 6.46
CA ILE A 206 -6.41 -17.09 5.15
C ILE A 206 -7.91 -17.20 4.87
N ARG A 207 -8.25 -17.12 3.59
CA ARG A 207 -9.55 -17.51 3.07
C ARG A 207 -9.35 -18.40 1.86
N VAL A 208 -10.04 -19.53 1.85
CA VAL A 208 -9.93 -20.56 0.83
C VAL A 208 -11.16 -20.47 -0.07
N TRP A 209 -10.89 -20.40 -1.36
CA TRP A 209 -11.83 -20.26 -2.46
C TRP A 209 -11.65 -21.44 -3.41
N VAL A 210 -12.73 -22.02 -3.89
CA VAL A 210 -12.66 -23.23 -4.70
C VAL A 210 -13.67 -23.22 -5.84
N SER A 211 -13.38 -23.97 -6.90
CA SER A 211 -14.40 -24.27 -7.91
C SER A 211 -15.54 -25.12 -7.30
N PRO A 212 -16.77 -25.05 -7.85
CA PRO A 212 -17.93 -25.74 -7.29
C PRO A 212 -17.72 -27.26 -7.11
N GLU A 213 -17.07 -27.91 -8.07
CA GLU A 213 -16.73 -29.33 -8.01
C GLU A 213 -15.73 -29.66 -6.89
N ALA A 214 -14.80 -28.75 -6.62
CA ALA A 214 -13.85 -28.87 -5.50
C ALA A 214 -14.55 -28.66 -4.16
N ALA A 215 -15.52 -27.74 -4.06
CA ALA A 215 -16.34 -27.56 -2.86
C ALA A 215 -17.18 -28.80 -2.55
N ALA A 216 -17.75 -29.44 -3.58
CA ALA A 216 -18.51 -30.67 -3.42
C ALA A 216 -17.61 -31.82 -2.93
N ALA A 217 -16.45 -32.02 -3.57
CA ALA A 217 -15.47 -33.04 -3.18
C ALA A 217 -14.98 -32.83 -1.74
N TYR A 218 -14.65 -31.59 -1.36
CA TYR A 218 -14.22 -31.25 0.00
C TYR A 218 -15.29 -31.59 1.03
N ARG A 219 -16.56 -31.23 0.78
CA ARG A 219 -17.69 -31.53 1.67
C ARG A 219 -17.97 -33.02 1.80
N ALA A 220 -17.80 -33.77 0.70
CA ALA A 220 -17.94 -35.23 0.68
C ALA A 220 -16.71 -35.96 1.25
N GLY A 221 -15.63 -35.24 1.58
CA GLY A 221 -14.38 -35.81 2.04
C GLY A 221 -13.62 -36.62 0.98
N GLN A 222 -13.94 -36.38 -0.29
CA GLN A 222 -13.38 -37.02 -1.47
C GLN A 222 -12.09 -36.31 -1.94
N PRO A 223 -11.23 -36.98 -2.72
CA PRO A 223 -10.13 -36.33 -3.44
C PRO A 223 -10.63 -35.23 -4.38
N LEU A 224 -9.79 -34.22 -4.66
CA LEU A 224 -10.13 -33.20 -5.65
C LEU A 224 -10.23 -33.81 -7.06
N PRO A 225 -11.29 -33.53 -7.83
CA PRO A 225 -11.39 -33.98 -9.20
C PRO A 225 -10.39 -33.24 -10.10
N GLN A 226 -10.09 -33.81 -11.27
CA GLN A 226 -9.34 -33.10 -12.31
C GLN A 226 -10.09 -31.81 -12.71
N GLY A 227 -9.34 -30.73 -12.92
CA GLY A 227 -9.87 -29.40 -13.21
C GLY A 227 -10.22 -28.57 -11.97
N ALA A 228 -10.24 -29.19 -10.78
CA ALA A 228 -10.46 -28.48 -9.53
C ALA A 228 -9.43 -27.37 -9.32
N LEU A 229 -9.91 -26.18 -9.01
CA LEU A 229 -9.10 -25.02 -8.63
C LEU A 229 -9.34 -24.69 -7.15
N VAL A 230 -8.26 -24.59 -6.40
CA VAL A 230 -8.26 -24.13 -5.00
C VAL A 230 -7.35 -22.92 -4.92
N VAL A 231 -7.85 -21.82 -4.39
CA VAL A 231 -7.09 -20.58 -4.16
C VAL A 231 -7.17 -20.20 -2.70
N LEU A 232 -6.01 -19.97 -2.09
CA LEU A 232 -5.87 -19.43 -0.75
C LEU A 232 -5.40 -17.99 -0.87
N SER A 233 -6.30 -17.05 -0.57
CA SER A 233 -5.95 -15.64 -0.36
C SER A 233 -5.54 -15.45 1.10
N SER A 234 -4.50 -14.65 1.36
CA SER A 234 -4.06 -14.36 2.72
C SER A 234 -3.98 -12.86 3.00
N THR A 235 -4.06 -12.51 4.29
CA THR A 235 -3.87 -11.16 4.82
C THR A 235 -2.99 -11.24 6.06
N GLU A 236 -2.21 -10.19 6.31
CA GLU A 236 -1.38 -10.10 7.51
C GLU A 236 -2.25 -9.97 8.77
N ASP A 237 -1.72 -10.43 9.91
CA ASP A 237 -2.41 -10.29 11.20
C ASP A 237 -2.33 -8.86 11.70
N ARG A 238 -3.48 -8.32 12.12
CA ARG A 238 -3.58 -7.04 12.80
C ARG A 238 -4.31 -7.21 14.12
N TRP A 239 -3.53 -7.39 15.19
CA TRP A 239 -4.02 -7.53 16.56
C TRP A 239 -5.01 -8.70 16.72
N GLY A 240 -4.70 -9.85 16.13
CA GLY A 240 -5.55 -11.04 16.21
C GLY A 240 -6.78 -10.97 15.32
N ARG A 241 -6.76 -10.16 14.26
CA ARG A 241 -7.81 -10.07 13.23
C ARG A 241 -7.18 -9.95 11.83
N PRO A 242 -7.91 -10.29 10.75
CA PRO A 242 -7.46 -10.05 9.38
C PRO A 242 -7.15 -8.57 9.14
N GLY A 243 -5.95 -8.27 8.64
CA GLY A 243 -5.51 -6.93 8.27
C GLY A 243 -5.98 -6.50 6.87
N VAL A 244 -5.68 -5.25 6.52
CA VAL A 244 -5.94 -4.70 5.16
C VAL A 244 -4.82 -5.00 4.17
N GLU A 245 -3.68 -5.48 4.66
CA GLU A 245 -2.51 -5.80 3.85
C GLU A 245 -2.66 -7.20 3.27
N ALA A 246 -2.75 -7.28 1.94
CA ALA A 246 -2.83 -8.53 1.22
C ALA A 246 -1.48 -9.27 1.30
N GLY A 247 -1.55 -10.50 1.79
CA GLY A 247 -0.45 -11.45 1.75
C GLY A 247 -0.36 -12.18 0.41
N PRO A 248 0.47 -13.23 0.34
CA PRO A 248 0.57 -14.06 -0.85
C PRO A 248 -0.73 -14.82 -1.16
N ILE A 249 -0.96 -15.05 -2.44
CA ILE A 249 -1.97 -15.95 -2.98
C ILE A 249 -1.28 -17.27 -3.31
N HIS A 250 -1.84 -18.35 -2.78
CA HIS A 250 -1.44 -19.70 -3.14
C HIS A 250 -2.56 -20.33 -3.95
N ALA A 251 -2.23 -21.09 -4.98
CA ALA A 251 -3.22 -21.84 -5.73
C ALA A 251 -2.75 -23.26 -5.97
N LEU A 252 -3.72 -24.16 -6.03
CA LEU A 252 -3.56 -25.55 -6.39
C LEU A 252 -4.59 -25.85 -7.48
N GLU A 253 -4.11 -26.33 -8.62
CA GLU A 253 -4.95 -26.82 -9.71
C GLU A 253 -4.70 -28.32 -9.90
N MET A 254 -5.76 -29.11 -9.97
CA MET A 254 -5.66 -30.53 -10.27
C MET A 254 -5.58 -30.74 -11.78
N LYS A 255 -4.36 -30.94 -12.30
CA LYS A 255 -4.15 -31.34 -13.70
C LYS A 255 -4.18 -32.86 -13.82
N ALA A 256 -4.23 -33.38 -15.06
CA ALA A 256 -4.18 -34.82 -15.31
C ALA A 256 -2.91 -35.48 -14.75
N SER A 257 -1.80 -34.74 -14.73
CA SER A 257 -0.51 -35.14 -14.16
C SER A 257 -0.42 -35.02 -12.64
N GLY A 258 -1.49 -34.57 -11.97
CA GLY A 258 -1.53 -34.31 -10.53
C GLY A 258 -1.59 -32.81 -10.17
N PRO A 259 -1.41 -32.48 -8.87
CA PRO A 259 -1.56 -31.13 -8.38
C PRO A 259 -0.44 -30.22 -8.90
N THR A 260 -0.83 -29.08 -9.48
CA THR A 260 0.08 -28.01 -9.89
C THR A 260 -0.09 -26.83 -8.94
N LEU A 261 0.99 -26.46 -8.26
CA LEU A 261 0.99 -25.37 -7.30
C LEU A 261 1.39 -24.05 -7.97
N THR A 262 0.84 -22.95 -7.48
CA THR A 262 1.24 -21.59 -7.83
C THR A 262 1.35 -20.77 -6.55
N PHE A 263 2.42 -19.98 -6.45
CA PHE A 263 2.59 -18.95 -5.45
C PHE A 263 2.70 -17.61 -6.15
N TYR A 264 1.91 -16.64 -5.71
CA TYR A 264 1.95 -15.29 -6.23
C TYR A 264 1.89 -14.28 -5.09
N TRP A 265 2.81 -13.34 -5.09
CA TRP A 265 2.76 -12.21 -4.17
C TRP A 265 2.98 -10.92 -4.95
N ALA A 266 1.89 -10.16 -5.14
CA ALA A 266 1.89 -8.91 -5.90
C ALA A 266 2.90 -7.89 -5.35
N ARG A 267 3.08 -7.87 -4.03
CA ARG A 267 3.96 -6.95 -3.33
C ARG A 267 4.57 -7.63 -2.11
N VAL A 268 5.81 -8.09 -2.24
CA VAL A 268 6.56 -8.64 -1.10
C VAL A 268 6.99 -7.49 -0.19
N PRO A 269 6.62 -7.50 1.10
CA PRO A 269 7.07 -6.52 2.08
C PRO A 269 8.59 -6.46 2.11
N MET A 270 9.15 -5.25 2.22
CA MET A 270 10.61 -5.03 2.17
C MET A 270 11.36 -5.94 3.16
N GLU A 271 10.79 -6.15 4.35
CA GLU A 271 11.35 -7.01 5.41
C GLU A 271 11.43 -8.49 5.02
N ARG A 272 10.56 -8.94 4.12
CA ARG A 272 10.48 -10.33 3.66
C ARG A 272 11.27 -10.57 2.38
N ARG A 273 11.61 -9.53 1.61
CA ARG A 273 12.30 -9.69 0.32
C ARG A 273 13.58 -10.53 0.38
N PRO A 274 14.42 -10.51 1.44
CA PRO A 274 15.55 -11.42 1.54
C PRO A 274 15.16 -12.90 1.45
N ASP A 275 13.99 -13.27 1.97
CA ASP A 275 13.44 -14.64 1.90
C ASP A 275 12.99 -15.02 0.48
N PHE A 276 12.88 -14.03 -0.42
CA PHE A 276 12.39 -14.16 -1.78
C PHE A 276 13.39 -13.63 -2.81
N GLY A 277 14.69 -13.75 -2.54
CA GLY A 277 15.75 -13.36 -3.48
C GLY A 277 15.88 -11.85 -3.74
N GLY A 278 15.29 -11.02 -2.87
CA GLY A 278 15.27 -9.56 -3.03
C GLY A 278 14.09 -9.03 -3.86
N GLU A 279 13.23 -9.92 -4.37
CA GLU A 279 12.18 -9.56 -5.32
C GLU A 279 11.05 -8.74 -4.68
N SER A 280 10.58 -7.72 -5.40
CA SER A 280 9.44 -6.90 -4.97
C SER A 280 8.08 -7.53 -5.30
N ARG A 281 8.08 -8.49 -6.23
CA ARG A 281 6.93 -9.30 -6.65
C ARG A 281 7.43 -10.71 -6.94
N VAL A 282 6.68 -11.70 -6.51
CA VAL A 282 7.05 -13.10 -6.68
C VAL A 282 5.97 -13.84 -7.46
N TYR A 283 6.41 -14.68 -8.38
CA TYR A 283 5.55 -15.59 -9.11
C TYR A 283 6.29 -16.90 -9.36
N TRP A 284 5.82 -17.97 -8.73
CA TRP A 284 6.37 -19.32 -8.85
C TRP A 284 5.25 -20.28 -9.22
N ARG A 285 5.54 -21.26 -10.08
CA ARG A 285 4.53 -22.23 -10.55
C ARG A 285 5.14 -23.59 -10.83
N GLY A 286 4.31 -24.63 -10.71
CA GLY A 286 4.62 -25.97 -11.18
C GLY A 286 5.81 -26.56 -10.44
N GLN A 287 6.90 -26.80 -11.18
CA GLN A 287 8.13 -27.42 -10.67
C GLN A 287 9.18 -26.41 -10.20
N ASP A 288 8.82 -25.13 -10.04
CA ASP A 288 9.72 -24.14 -9.45
C ASP A 288 10.26 -24.65 -8.09
N ALA A 289 11.57 -24.53 -7.87
CA ALA A 289 12.25 -25.05 -6.69
C ALA A 289 11.74 -24.40 -5.39
N HIS A 290 11.28 -23.15 -5.45
CA HIS A 290 10.75 -22.45 -4.27
C HIS A 290 9.42 -23.03 -3.77
N LEU A 291 8.74 -23.83 -4.60
CA LEU A 291 7.49 -24.50 -4.23
C LEU A 291 7.70 -25.88 -3.60
N GLU A 292 8.94 -26.32 -3.38
CA GLU A 292 9.23 -27.66 -2.87
C GLU A 292 8.61 -27.91 -1.48
N ALA A 293 8.68 -26.92 -0.59
CA ALA A 293 8.04 -27.00 0.72
C ALA A 293 6.51 -27.16 0.60
N CYS A 294 5.88 -26.48 -0.35
CA CYS A 294 4.45 -26.60 -0.61
C CYS A 294 4.12 -28.00 -1.17
N ARG A 295 4.89 -28.50 -2.14
CA ARG A 295 4.71 -29.85 -2.70
C ARG A 295 4.85 -30.92 -1.62
N THR A 296 5.89 -30.83 -0.80
CA THR A 296 6.16 -31.78 0.29
C THR A 296 5.03 -31.78 1.32
N CYS A 297 4.57 -30.60 1.75
CA CYS A 297 3.48 -30.49 2.72
C CYS A 297 2.15 -31.03 2.17
N HIS A 298 1.88 -30.83 0.88
CA HIS A 298 0.64 -31.25 0.23
C HIS A 298 0.69 -32.65 -0.40
N ALA A 299 1.84 -33.34 -0.39
CA ALA A 299 2.00 -34.68 -0.96
C ALA A 299 1.09 -35.72 -0.30
N GLY A 300 0.75 -35.53 0.98
CA GLY A 300 -0.18 -36.40 1.73
C GLY A 300 -1.67 -36.23 1.39
N GLY A 301 -2.02 -35.34 0.46
CA GLY A 301 -3.40 -35.02 0.11
C GLY A 301 -4.00 -33.86 0.91
N ILE A 302 -5.29 -33.59 0.71
CA ILE A 302 -5.99 -32.47 1.36
C ILE A 302 -6.18 -32.79 2.85
N ALA A 303 -6.00 -31.76 3.68
CA ALA A 303 -6.23 -31.66 5.12
C ALA A 303 -6.83 -32.91 5.81
N ASP A 304 -6.10 -33.42 6.80
CA ASP A 304 -6.48 -34.45 7.76
C ASP A 304 -8.00 -34.40 8.08
N PRO A 305 -8.74 -35.53 8.04
CA PRO A 305 -10.12 -35.62 8.48
C PRO A 305 -10.43 -34.89 9.80
N ALA A 306 -9.51 -34.88 10.76
CA ALA A 306 -9.63 -34.17 12.03
C ALA A 306 -9.58 -32.63 11.91
N GLN A 307 -8.94 -32.11 10.86
CA GLN A 307 -8.97 -30.69 10.51
C GLN A 307 -10.27 -30.35 9.77
N ARG A 308 -10.82 -31.24 8.95
CA ARG A 308 -12.11 -30.99 8.25
C ARG A 308 -13.29 -30.76 9.20
N SER A 309 -13.31 -31.42 10.36
CA SER A 309 -14.38 -31.27 11.36
C SER A 309 -14.32 -29.97 12.14
N ARG A 310 -13.11 -29.46 12.43
CA ARG A 310 -12.89 -28.18 13.13
C ARG A 310 -13.36 -26.95 12.33
N TRP A 311 -13.55 -27.10 11.01
CA TRP A 311 -13.73 -25.99 10.07
C TRP A 311 -15.10 -26.07 9.36
N ARG A 312 -15.99 -26.96 9.82
CA ARG A 312 -17.37 -27.04 9.31
C ARG A 312 -18.10 -25.73 9.65
N ALA A 313 -18.65 -25.07 8.63
CA ALA A 313 -19.69 -24.07 8.86
C ALA A 313 -20.83 -24.73 9.68
N LYS A 314 -21.35 -24.03 10.70
CA LYS A 314 -22.59 -24.46 11.38
C LYS A 314 -23.63 -24.71 10.29
N ARG A 315 -24.27 -25.89 10.30
CA ARG A 315 -25.45 -26.15 9.47
C ARG A 315 -26.42 -25.00 9.70
N VAL A 316 -26.77 -24.27 8.63
CA VAL A 316 -27.96 -23.43 8.64
C VAL A 316 -29.11 -24.40 8.81
N VAL A 317 -29.65 -24.48 10.03
CA VAL A 317 -30.91 -25.17 10.26
C VAL A 317 -31.94 -24.32 9.52
N ALA A 318 -32.55 -24.90 8.49
CA ALA A 318 -33.69 -24.27 7.85
C ALA A 318 -34.72 -24.02 8.94
N ALA A 319 -35.17 -22.77 9.08
CA ALA A 319 -36.32 -22.48 9.92
C ALA A 319 -37.53 -23.17 9.27
N GLU A 320 -38.02 -24.23 9.91
CA GLU A 320 -39.38 -24.76 9.70
C GLU A 320 -40.41 -23.80 10.32
#